data_AF-A0A1V5X9D9-F1
#
_entry.id   AF-A0A1V5X9D9-F1
#
_cell.length_a   1.000
_cell.length_b   1.000
_cell.length_c   1.000
_cell.angle_alpha   90.00
_cell.angle_beta   90.00
_cell.angle_gamma   90.00
#
_symmetry.space_group_name_H-M   'P 1'
#
loop_
_entity.id
_entity.type
_entity.pdbx_description
1 polymer ?
#
loop_
_entity_poly.entity_id
_entity_poly.type
_entity_poly.pdbx_seq_one_letter_code
_entity_poly.pdbx_strand_id
1 'polypeptide(L)'
;MSILLFVCAYTDIRFRKIPAAIILIMFIYGACISHVQILERIAGLLLPAVPLFFIAIANKKIKGGDIKFLAVCGFYFGLTKLSAILIPSTLAGVLWTAVKKEKSVPLGFVFLIGYLLFMISERIML
;
A
#
# COMPACT_ATOMS: atom_id res chain seq x y z
N MET A 1 7.53 -8.69 -5.48
CA MET A 1 6.82 -7.52 -4.93
C MET A 1 7.66 -6.73 -3.92
N SER A 2 8.35 -7.38 -2.98
CA SER A 2 9.10 -6.73 -1.88
C SER A 2 10.13 -5.70 -2.35
N ILE A 3 10.91 -6.00 -3.40
CA ILE A 3 11.88 -5.04 -3.99
C ILE A 3 11.17 -3.80 -4.51
N LEU A 4 10.05 -3.95 -5.23
CA LEU A 4 9.27 -2.83 -5.76
C LEU A 4 8.69 -1.97 -4.64
N LEU A 5 8.20 -2.60 -3.56
CA LEU A 5 7.76 -1.89 -2.36
C LEU A 5 8.89 -1.10 -1.70
N PHE A 6 10.11 -1.65 -1.67
CA PHE A 6 11.27 -0.95 -1.14
C PHE A 6 11.62 0.28 -1.98
N VAL A 7 11.61 0.17 -3.32
CA VAL A 7 11.84 1.32 -4.21
C VAL A 7 10.74 2.37 -4.05
N CYS A 8 9.48 1.96 -3.94
CA CYS A 8 8.35 2.84 -3.63
C CYS A 8 8.56 3.58 -2.31
N ALA A 9 8.88 2.86 -1.23
CA ALA A 9 9.13 3.42 0.09
C ALA A 9 10.29 4.43 0.09
N TYR A 10 11.41 4.08 -0.56
CA TYR A 10 12.57 4.96 -0.68
C TYR A 10 12.22 6.26 -1.43
N THR A 11 11.53 6.12 -2.57
CA THR A 11 11.13 7.27 -3.39
C THR A 11 10.12 8.13 -2.66
N ASP A 12 9.21 7.53 -1.92
CA ASP A 12 8.18 8.24 -1.18
C ASP A 12 8.76 9.03 0.01
N ILE A 13 9.72 8.48 0.77
CA ILE A 13 10.42 9.24 1.81
C ILE A 13 11.14 10.45 1.21
N ARG A 14 11.88 10.24 0.11
CA ARG A 14 12.77 11.27 -0.45
C ARG A 14 12.01 12.35 -1.22
N PHE A 15 10.96 12.00 -1.94
CA PHE A 15 10.29 12.89 -2.89
C PHE A 15 8.80 13.08 -2.61
N ARG A 16 8.21 12.37 -1.65
CA ARG A 16 6.76 12.40 -1.31
C ARG A 16 5.86 12.16 -2.52
N LYS A 17 6.32 11.24 -3.39
CA LYS A 17 5.69 10.84 -4.65
C LYS A 17 5.91 9.36 -4.86
N ILE A 18 4.86 8.67 -5.31
CA ILE A 18 4.93 7.29 -5.78
C ILE A 18 4.96 7.31 -7.32
N PRO A 19 6.06 6.90 -7.98
CA PRO A 19 6.19 6.99 -9.43
C PRO A 19 5.17 6.10 -10.17
N ALA A 20 4.51 6.67 -11.18
CA ALA A 20 3.53 5.94 -11.99
C ALA A 20 4.12 4.71 -12.70
N ALA A 21 5.39 4.79 -13.14
CA ALA A 21 6.08 3.66 -13.77
C ALA A 21 6.22 2.47 -12.80
N ILE A 22 6.54 2.71 -11.53
CA ILE A 22 6.67 1.63 -10.54
C ILE A 22 5.30 1.02 -10.24
N ILE A 23 4.25 1.84 -10.12
CA ILE A 23 2.87 1.36 -9.94
C ILE A 23 2.47 0.44 -11.12
N LEU A 24 2.78 0.84 -12.35
CA LEU A 24 2.50 0.04 -13.54
C LEU A 24 3.25 -1.30 -13.51
N ILE A 25 4.55 -1.28 -13.17
CA ILE A 25 5.35 -2.50 -13.04
C ILE A 25 4.79 -3.41 -11.94
N MET A 26 4.39 -2.86 -10.80
CA MET A 26 3.74 -3.61 -9.72
C MET A 26 2.42 -4.24 -10.17
N PHE A 27 1.64 -3.54 -11.01
CA PHE A 27 0.38 -4.06 -11.54
C PHE A 27 0.62 -5.24 -12.48
N ILE A 28 1.55 -5.10 -13.44
CA ILE A 28 1.93 -6.19 -14.36
C ILE A 28 2.47 -7.38 -13.58
N TYR A 29 3.38 -7.13 -12.62
CA TYR A 29 3.92 -8.15 -11.74
C TYR A 29 2.80 -8.88 -10.98
N GLY A 30 1.81 -8.13 -10.46
CA GLY A 30 0.69 -8.72 -9.76
C GLY A 30 -0.26 -9.50 -10.66
N ALA A 31 -0.42 -9.07 -11.91
CA ALA A 31 -1.19 -9.78 -12.93
C ALA A 31 -0.60 -11.17 -13.22
N CYS A 32 0.73 -11.23 -13.41
CA CYS A 32 1.42 -12.44 -13.83
C CYS A 32 1.75 -13.42 -12.69
N ILE A 33 1.99 -12.93 -11.47
CA ILE A 33 2.63 -13.74 -10.41
C ILE A 33 1.72 -13.99 -9.20
N SER A 34 0.65 -13.20 -9.00
CA SER A 34 -0.20 -13.41 -7.82
C SER A 34 -0.91 -14.77 -7.87
N HIS A 35 -0.76 -15.55 -6.79
CA HIS A 35 -1.43 -16.84 -6.59
C HIS A 35 -2.78 -16.71 -5.86
N VAL A 36 -3.22 -15.48 -5.58
CA VAL A 36 -4.48 -15.21 -4.87
C VAL A 36 -5.66 -15.39 -5.83
N GLN A 37 -6.80 -15.86 -5.31
CA GLN A 37 -8.02 -16.04 -6.08
C GLN A 37 -8.45 -14.72 -6.75
N ILE A 38 -8.92 -14.79 -7.99
CA ILE A 38 -9.23 -13.60 -8.81
C ILE A 38 -10.25 -12.66 -8.13
N LEU A 39 -11.26 -13.22 -7.47
CA LEU A 39 -12.30 -12.44 -6.80
C LEU A 39 -11.73 -11.68 -5.60
N GLU A 40 -10.84 -12.31 -4.83
CA GLU A 40 -10.17 -11.67 -3.71
C GLU A 40 -9.21 -10.57 -4.17
N ARG A 41 -8.58 -10.73 -5.34
CA ARG A 41 -7.73 -9.70 -5.98
C ARG A 41 -8.54 -8.50 -6.48
N ILE A 42 -9.68 -8.74 -7.11
CA ILE A 42 -10.59 -7.68 -7.57
C ILE A 42 -11.16 -6.93 -6.36
N ALA A 43 -11.58 -7.64 -5.32
CA ALA A 43 -12.04 -7.05 -4.07
C ALA A 43 -10.93 -6.21 -3.41
N GLY A 44 -9.71 -6.75 -3.34
CA GLY A 44 -8.52 -6.05 -2.85
C GLY A 44 -8.17 -4.81 -3.66
N LEU A 45 -8.42 -4.80 -4.98
CA LEU A 45 -8.22 -3.63 -5.83
C LEU A 45 -9.29 -2.56 -5.59
N LEU A 46 -10.57 -2.94 -5.66
CA LEU A 46 -11.69 -2.01 -5.72
C LEU A 46 -12.07 -1.45 -4.35
N LEU A 47 -12.16 -2.31 -3.32
CA LEU A 47 -12.64 -1.88 -2.00
C LEU A 47 -11.80 -0.81 -1.32
N PRO A 48 -10.45 -0.77 -1.43
CA PRO A 48 -9.70 0.38 -0.96
C PRO A 48 -9.72 1.54 -1.98
N ALA A 49 -9.60 1.25 -3.28
CA ALA A 49 -9.42 2.30 -4.29
C ALA A 49 -10.66 3.17 -4.49
N VAL A 50 -11.85 2.57 -4.56
CA VAL A 50 -13.10 3.26 -4.86
C VAL A 50 -13.47 4.27 -3.75
N PRO A 51 -13.50 3.89 -2.45
CA PRO A 51 -13.73 4.86 -1.38
C PRO A 51 -12.67 5.95 -1.34
N LEU A 52 -11.39 5.60 -1.48
CA LEU A 52 -10.31 6.59 -1.48
C LEU A 52 -10.40 7.57 -2.66
N PHE A 53 -10.89 7.11 -3.82
CA PHE A 53 -11.14 7.96 -4.98
C PHE A 53 -12.22 9.00 -4.70
N PHE A 54 -13.36 8.60 -4.13
CA PHE A 54 -14.40 9.54 -3.74
C PHE A 54 -13.92 10.51 -2.65
N ILE A 55 -13.18 10.03 -1.66
CA ILE A 55 -12.58 10.87 -0.61
C ILE A 55 -11.58 11.88 -1.21
N ALA A 56 -10.80 11.47 -2.22
CA ALA A 56 -9.87 12.36 -2.90
C ALA A 56 -10.57 13.48 -3.67
N ILE A 57 -11.69 13.17 -4.33
CA ILE A 57 -12.53 14.20 -4.99
C ILE A 57 -13.10 15.16 -3.94
N ALA A 58 -13.61 14.64 -2.83
CA ALA A 58 -14.25 15.44 -1.79
C ALA A 58 -13.27 16.36 -1.03
N ASN A 59 -12.10 15.84 -0.65
CA ASN A 59 -11.21 16.52 0.29
C ASN A 59 -9.92 17.07 -0.33
N LYS A 60 -9.56 16.71 -1.58
CA LYS A 60 -8.32 17.08 -2.28
C LYS A 60 -6.99 16.82 -1.54
N LYS A 61 -7.04 16.16 -0.37
CA LYS A 61 -5.87 15.86 0.48
C LYS A 61 -5.16 14.57 0.07
N ILE A 62 -5.90 13.63 -0.52
CA ILE A 62 -5.35 12.33 -0.96
C ILE A 62 -4.88 12.46 -2.41
N LYS A 63 -3.64 12.05 -2.68
CA LYS A 63 -3.08 12.09 -4.04
C LYS A 63 -3.51 10.86 -4.83
N GLY A 64 -3.70 11.02 -6.14
CA GLY A 64 -4.04 9.90 -7.02
C GLY A 64 -2.99 8.78 -7.04
N GLY A 65 -1.72 9.10 -6.77
CA GLY A 65 -0.64 8.10 -6.65
C GLY A 65 -0.89 7.12 -5.51
N ASP A 66 -1.36 7.61 -4.37
CA ASP A 66 -1.63 6.81 -3.16
C ASP A 66 -2.75 5.81 -3.39
N ILE A 67 -3.81 6.25 -4.07
CA ILE A 67 -4.96 5.41 -4.45
C ILE A 67 -4.50 4.29 -5.38
N LYS A 68 -3.77 4.63 -6.45
CA LYS A 68 -3.29 3.66 -7.42
C LYS A 68 -2.31 2.68 -6.79
N PHE A 69 -1.44 3.14 -5.89
CA PHE A 69 -0.53 2.29 -5.14
C PHE A 69 -1.28 1.26 -4.29
N LEU A 70 -2.26 1.69 -3.48
CA LEU A 70 -3.06 0.78 -2.65
C LEU A 70 -3.89 -0.18 -3.50
N ALA A 71 -4.46 0.29 -4.62
CA ALA A 71 -5.20 -0.56 -5.56
C ALA A 71 -4.34 -1.71 -6.09
N VAL A 72 -3.11 -1.41 -6.50
CA VAL A 72 -2.17 -2.40 -7.04
C VAL A 72 -1.66 -3.35 -5.94
N CYS A 73 -1.40 -2.84 -4.73
CA CYS A 73 -1.06 -3.67 -3.58
C CYS A 73 -2.20 -4.66 -3.28
N GLY A 74 -3.44 -4.18 -3.23
CA GLY A 74 -4.61 -5.02 -3.01
C GLY A 74 -4.87 -6.02 -4.13
N PHE A 75 -4.60 -5.65 -5.38
CA PHE A 75 -4.67 -6.58 -6.51
C PHE A 75 -3.66 -7.73 -6.42
N TYR A 76 -2.47 -7.47 -5.86
CA TYR A 76 -1.45 -8.49 -5.67
C TYR A 76 -1.71 -9.36 -4.45
N PHE A 77 -1.95 -8.73 -3.30
CA PHE A 77 -2.08 -9.40 -2.01
C PHE A 77 -3.46 -10.00 -1.77
N GLY A 78 -4.50 -9.51 -2.45
CA GLY A 78 -5.89 -9.78 -2.09
C GLY A 78 -6.38 -8.93 -0.93
N LEU A 79 -7.69 -8.88 -0.75
CA LEU A 79 -8.32 -8.08 0.31
C LEU A 79 -7.86 -8.49 1.72
N THR A 80 -7.81 -9.80 2.00
CA THR A 80 -7.56 -10.33 3.33
C THR A 80 -6.13 -10.05 3.80
N LYS A 81 -5.14 -10.31 2.94
CA LYS A 81 -3.74 -9.99 3.28
C LYS A 81 -3.50 -8.49 3.28
N LEU A 82 -4.13 -7.74 2.37
CA LEU A 82 -4.03 -6.28 2.38
C LEU A 82 -4.53 -5.70 3.69
N SER A 83 -5.69 -6.13 4.20
CA SER A 83 -6.22 -5.61 5.47
C SER A 83 -5.29 -5.94 6.64
N ALA A 84 -4.75 -7.16 6.68
CA ALA A 84 -3.77 -7.55 7.69
C ALA A 84 -2.48 -6.73 7.64
N ILE A 85 -2.01 -6.32 6.45
CA ILE A 85 -0.85 -5.43 6.27
C ILE A 85 -1.19 -3.98 6.68
N LEU A 86 -2.41 -3.52 6.42
CA LEU A 86 -2.82 -2.15 6.72
C LEU A 86 -2.92 -1.87 8.22
N ILE A 87 -3.27 -2.85 9.05
CA ILE A 87 -3.33 -2.70 10.52
C ILE A 87 -1.99 -2.23 11.12
N PRO A 88 -0.85 -2.92 10.91
CA PRO A 88 0.44 -2.41 11.39
C PRO A 88 0.92 -1.18 10.62
N SER A 89 0.51 -1.01 9.35
CA SER A 89 0.85 0.20 8.57
C SER A 89 0.21 1.47 9.15
N THR A 90 -1.04 1.39 9.64
CA THR A 90 -1.71 2.53 10.26
C THR A 90 -1.07 2.89 11.59
N LEU A 91 -0.68 1.90 12.40
CA LEU A 91 0.10 2.14 13.62
C LEU A 91 1.42 2.84 13.32
N ALA A 92 2.17 2.38 12.31
CA ALA A 92 3.39 3.04 11.85
C ALA A 92 3.13 4.48 11.37
N GLY A 93 2.01 4.71 10.67
CA GLY A 93 1.58 6.05 10.25
C GLY A 93 1.25 6.99 11.41
N VAL A 94 0.56 6.50 12.43
CA VAL A 94 0.25 7.28 13.65
C VAL A 94 1.54 7.62 14.42
N LEU A 95 2.46 6.68 14.54
CA LEU A 95 3.77 6.94 15.15
C LEU A 95 4.58 7.96 14.34
N TRP A 96 4.54 7.88 13.01
CA TRP A 96 5.20 8.86 12.14
C TRP A 96 4.69 10.28 12.39
N THR A 97 3.37 10.48 12.40
CA THR A 97 2.78 11.81 12.64
C THR A 97 3.05 12.31 14.05
N ALA A 98 3.04 11.42 15.06
CA ALA A 98 3.37 11.78 16.44
C ALA A 98 4.83 12.23 16.60
N VAL A 99 5.78 11.52 16.00
CA VAL A 99 7.22 11.81 16.12
C VAL A 99 7.64 13.00 15.25
N LYS A 100 7.18 13.06 14.00
CA LYS A 100 7.58 14.11 13.04
C LYS A 100 6.72 15.36 13.13
N LYS A 101 5.58 15.31 13.83
CA LYS A 101 4.57 16.40 13.90
C LYS A 101 4.11 16.88 12.52
N GLU A 102 4.21 16.00 11.52
CA GLU A 102 3.76 16.25 10.15
C GLU A 102 2.32 15.77 9.98
N LYS A 103 1.52 16.52 9.21
CA LYS A 103 0.14 16.12 8.87
C LYS A 103 0.07 15.03 7.79
N SER A 104 1.15 14.84 7.02
CA SER A 104 1.20 13.88 5.91
C SER A 104 2.21 12.76 6.19
N VAL A 105 1.81 11.54 5.87
CA VAL A 105 2.60 10.34 6.07
C VAL A 105 3.13 9.86 4.72
N PRO A 106 4.39 9.40 4.62
CA PRO A 106 4.87 8.74 3.41
C PRO A 106 4.23 7.34 3.35
N LEU A 107 3.13 7.23 2.61
CA LEU A 107 2.30 6.03 2.52
C LEU A 107 3.12 4.79 2.10
N GLY A 108 3.97 4.91 1.08
CA GLY A 108 4.77 3.78 0.59
C GLY A 108 5.72 3.25 1.66
N PHE A 109 6.26 4.13 2.49
CA PHE A 109 7.15 3.76 3.58
C PHE A 109 6.43 3.08 4.74
N VAL A 110 5.33 3.67 5.23
CA VAL A 110 4.58 3.07 6.34
C VAL A 110 3.92 1.76 5.92
N PHE A 111 3.52 1.65 4.65
CA PHE A 111 3.04 0.40 4.07
C PHE A 111 4.14 -0.67 4.03
N LEU A 112 5.38 -0.30 3.67
CA LEU A 112 6.51 -1.24 3.72
C LEU A 112 6.76 -1.74 5.14
N ILE A 113 6.70 -0.88 6.16
CA ILE A 113 6.83 -1.29 7.56
C ILE A 113 5.75 -2.31 7.92
N GLY A 114 4.48 -2.02 7.63
CA GLY A 114 3.39 -2.94 7.91
C GLY A 114 3.52 -4.27 7.16
N TYR A 115 3.98 -4.23 5.91
CA TYR A 115 4.26 -5.43 5.12
C TYR A 115 5.37 -6.29 5.75
N LEU A 116 6.47 -5.67 6.20
CA LEU A 116 7.56 -6.40 6.86
C LEU A 116 7.10 -7.02 8.19
N LEU A 117 6.32 -6.29 8.99
CA LEU A 117 5.75 -6.81 10.24
C LEU A 117 4.81 -7.98 9.99
N PHE A 118 3.95 -7.88 8.97
CA PHE A 118 3.08 -8.98 8.55
C PHE A 118 3.89 -10.22 8.14
N MET A 119 4.94 -10.04 7.33
CA MET A 119 5.82 -11.14 6.90
C MET A 119 6.55 -11.81 8.07
N ILE A 120 6.95 -11.04 9.08
CA ILE A 120 7.56 -11.58 10.32
C ILE A 120 6.53 -12.38 11.10
N SER A 121 5.30 -11.87 11.22
CA SER A 121 4.21 -12.57 11.91
C SER A 121 3.83 -13.89 11.25
N GLU A 122 3.70 -13.92 9.91
CA GLU A 122 3.43 -15.18 9.17
C GLU A 122 4.53 -16.22 9.40
N ARG A 123 5.81 -15.81 9.46
CA ARG A 123 6.92 -16.73 9.71
C ARG A 123 6.97 -17.30 11.12
N ILE A 124 6.47 -16.58 12.12
CA ILE A 124 6.50 -17.04 13.53
C ILE A 124 5.37 -18.05 13.79
N MET A 125 4.27 -17.98 13.04
CA MET A 125 3.11 -18.85 13.22
C MET A 125 3.19 -20.18 12.44
N LEU A 126 4.21 -20.34 11.58
CA LEU A 126 4.49 -21.56 10.79
C LEU A 126 5.66 -22.35 11.40
#